data_AF-A0AAE3LJ82-F1
#
_entry.id   AF-A0AAE3LJ82-F1
#
_cell.length_a   1.000
_cell.length_b   1.000
_cell.length_c   1.000
_cell.angle_alpha   90.00
_cell.angle_beta   90.00
_cell.angle_gamma   90.00
#
_symmetry.space_group_name_H-M   'P 1'
#
loop_
_entity.id
_entity.type
_entity.pdbx_description
1 polymer ?
#
loop_
_entity_poly.entity_id
_entity_poly.type
_entity_poly.pdbx_seq_one_letter_code
_entity_poly.pdbx_strand_id
1 'polypeptide(L)'
;MKYGIFESRVELRKLPERLFDIVSLCENIGNPIKIYDSEVETLAELKKYHSDIINITNFTVFSTRRFFRCEVYFVAECEKIDEDEGETIENLINGDGIETAPLEREISLSLAEFKVDGKTIKGSKLEGSYEPIYIATTPDDLQCYFKEAYPDEDIVYNIRNNEETYDEYELDEEE
;
A
#
# COMPACT_ATOMS: atom_id res chain seq x y z
N MET A 1 -0.20 -29.44 -6.77
CA MET A 1 -0.82 -28.12 -7.00
C MET A 1 0.24 -27.20 -7.55
N LYS A 2 -0.12 -26.37 -8.53
CA LYS A 2 0.75 -25.30 -9.04
C LYS A 2 0.26 -23.98 -8.44
N TYR A 3 1.14 -23.00 -8.41
CA TYR A 3 0.85 -21.67 -7.88
C TYR A 3 1.22 -20.61 -8.91
N GLY A 4 0.41 -19.57 -9.01
CA GLY A 4 0.58 -18.49 -9.98
C GLY A 4 0.70 -17.15 -9.30
N ILE A 5 1.50 -16.27 -9.89
CA ILE A 5 1.45 -14.83 -9.59
C ILE A 5 0.43 -14.21 -10.53
N PHE A 6 -0.54 -13.51 -9.96
CA PHE A 6 -1.61 -12.83 -10.66
C PHE A 6 -1.50 -11.33 -10.48
N GLU A 7 -2.11 -10.60 -11.40
CA GLU A 7 -2.29 -9.16 -11.34
C GLU A 7 -3.79 -8.87 -11.25
N SER A 8 -4.16 -8.05 -10.27
CA SER A 8 -5.49 -7.50 -10.10
C SER A 8 -5.46 -6.01 -10.41
N ARG A 9 -6.40 -5.54 -11.23
CA ARG A 9 -6.59 -4.12 -11.55
C ARG A 9 -8.01 -3.70 -11.25
N VAL A 10 -8.17 -2.75 -10.34
CA VAL A 10 -9.48 -2.24 -9.91
C VAL A 10 -9.43 -0.72 -9.76
N GLU A 11 -10.53 -0.06 -10.10
CA GLU A 11 -10.73 1.36 -9.81
C GLU A 11 -11.72 1.53 -8.65
N LEU A 12 -11.29 2.22 -7.60
CA LEU A 12 -12.06 2.39 -6.37
C LEU A 12 -12.32 3.86 -6.06
N ARG A 13 -13.50 4.17 -5.50
CA ARG A 13 -13.78 5.52 -4.96
C ARG A 13 -13.26 5.72 -3.54
N LYS A 14 -13.08 4.62 -2.82
CA LYS A 14 -12.57 4.60 -1.45
C LYS A 14 -11.74 3.34 -1.29
N LEU A 15 -10.55 3.48 -0.72
CA LEU A 15 -9.64 2.38 -0.49
C LEU A 15 -10.06 1.59 0.77
N PRO A 16 -10.04 0.25 0.73
CA PRO A 16 -10.06 -0.59 1.92
C PRO A 16 -8.74 -0.47 2.69
N GLU A 17 -8.61 -1.13 3.84
CA GLU A 17 -7.37 -1.04 4.63
C GLU A 17 -6.29 -1.99 4.12
N ARG A 18 -6.68 -3.15 3.56
CA ARG A 18 -5.79 -4.22 3.11
C ARG A 18 -5.72 -4.30 1.60
N LEU A 19 -4.55 -4.68 1.05
CA LEU A 19 -4.41 -4.91 -0.40
C LEU A 19 -5.26 -6.09 -0.88
N PHE A 20 -5.39 -7.12 -0.05
CA PHE A 20 -6.24 -8.28 -0.33
C PHE A 20 -7.71 -7.91 -0.60
N ASP A 21 -8.25 -6.92 0.12
CA ASP A 21 -9.63 -6.49 -0.06
C ASP A 21 -9.83 -5.89 -1.47
N ILE A 22 -8.79 -5.32 -2.07
CA ILE A 22 -8.81 -4.83 -3.46
C ILE A 22 -8.86 -6.00 -4.44
N VAL A 23 -8.05 -7.03 -4.22
CA VAL A 23 -8.04 -8.25 -5.05
C VAL A 23 -9.42 -8.90 -5.06
N SER A 24 -10.06 -8.99 -3.89
CA SER A 24 -11.39 -9.59 -3.72
C SER A 24 -12.51 -8.83 -4.46
N LEU A 25 -12.29 -7.56 -4.81
CA LEU A 25 -13.23 -6.74 -5.58
C LEU A 25 -13.03 -6.87 -7.10
N CYS A 26 -11.99 -7.55 -7.55
CA CYS A 26 -11.70 -7.72 -8.96
C CYS A 26 -12.52 -8.88 -9.55
N GLU A 27 -13.55 -8.55 -10.32
CA GLU A 27 -14.44 -9.54 -10.92
C GLU A 27 -13.80 -10.33 -12.09
N ASN A 28 -12.70 -9.83 -12.66
CA ASN A 28 -12.08 -10.40 -13.86
C ASN A 28 -10.56 -10.56 -13.68
N ILE A 29 -10.17 -11.48 -12.79
CA ILE A 29 -8.77 -11.86 -12.68
C ILE A 29 -8.40 -12.71 -13.90
N GLY A 30 -7.42 -12.26 -14.66
CA GLY A 30 -6.94 -12.95 -15.86
C GLY A 30 -6.07 -14.17 -15.55
N ASN A 31 -5.32 -14.60 -16.56
CA ASN A 31 -4.33 -15.67 -16.43
C ASN A 31 -3.16 -15.25 -15.51
N PRO A 32 -2.50 -16.21 -14.84
CA PRO A 32 -1.29 -15.90 -14.08
C PRO A 32 -0.20 -15.36 -15.01
N ILE A 33 0.56 -14.38 -14.52
CA ILE A 33 1.76 -13.84 -15.18
C ILE A 33 2.81 -14.95 -15.33
N LYS A 34 2.96 -15.74 -14.27
CA LYS A 34 3.94 -16.84 -14.18
C LYS A 34 3.46 -17.89 -13.21
N ILE A 35 3.80 -19.15 -13.48
CA ILE A 35 3.36 -20.34 -12.73
C ILE A 35 4.59 -21.08 -12.22
N TYR A 36 4.46 -21.65 -11.03
CA TYR A 36 5.50 -22.40 -10.34
C TYR A 36 4.92 -23.69 -9.73
N ASP A 37 5.80 -24.65 -9.46
CA ASP A 37 5.42 -25.94 -8.86
C ASP A 37 5.36 -25.88 -7.33
N SER A 38 5.76 -24.76 -6.72
CA SER A 38 5.83 -24.59 -5.26
C SER A 38 5.37 -23.20 -4.82
N GLU A 39 4.56 -23.15 -3.76
CA GLU A 39 4.12 -21.91 -3.10
C GLU A 39 5.32 -21.10 -2.60
N VAL A 40 6.29 -21.76 -1.96
CA VAL A 40 7.47 -21.11 -1.37
C VAL A 40 8.29 -20.37 -2.44
N GLU A 41 8.46 -20.99 -3.60
CA GLU A 41 9.15 -20.37 -4.74
C GLU A 41 8.36 -19.18 -5.28
N THR A 42 7.04 -19.33 -5.39
CA THR A 42 6.14 -18.29 -5.88
C THR A 42 6.16 -17.06 -4.97
N LEU A 43 6.07 -17.26 -3.66
CA LEU A 43 6.12 -16.19 -2.65
C LEU A 43 7.48 -15.48 -2.63
N ALA A 44 8.57 -16.23 -2.84
CA ALA A 44 9.91 -15.64 -2.95
C ALA A 44 10.03 -14.75 -4.20
N GLU A 45 9.38 -15.11 -5.30
CA GLU A 45 9.31 -14.26 -6.49
C GLU A 45 8.35 -13.07 -6.31
N LEU A 46 7.20 -13.26 -5.65
CA LEU A 46 6.22 -12.20 -5.40
C LEU A 46 6.85 -10.96 -4.76
N LYS A 47 7.82 -11.14 -3.84
CA LYS A 47 8.56 -10.06 -3.18
C LYS A 47 9.36 -9.16 -4.11
N LYS A 48 9.55 -9.55 -5.37
CA LYS A 48 10.20 -8.73 -6.42
C LYS A 48 9.21 -7.83 -7.14
N TYR A 49 7.92 -8.03 -6.94
CA TYR A 49 6.85 -7.19 -7.43
C TYR A 49 6.47 -6.17 -6.35
N HIS A 50 5.89 -5.07 -6.80
CA HIS A 50 5.29 -4.06 -5.94
C HIS A 50 3.88 -3.77 -6.44
N SER A 51 2.94 -3.71 -5.51
CA SER A 51 1.61 -3.18 -5.80
C SER A 51 1.70 -1.66 -5.92
N ASP A 52 0.82 -1.06 -6.72
CA ASP A 52 0.78 0.38 -6.96
C ASP A 52 -0.64 0.91 -6.80
N ILE A 53 -0.77 2.07 -6.16
CA ILE A 53 -2.05 2.72 -5.89
C ILE A 53 -1.92 4.20 -6.22
N ILE A 54 -2.53 4.59 -7.32
CA ILE A 54 -2.47 5.95 -7.84
C ILE A 54 -3.79 6.65 -7.58
N ASN A 55 -3.72 7.79 -6.90
CA ASN A 55 -4.83 8.72 -6.81
C ASN A 55 -5.04 9.44 -8.15
N ILE A 56 -6.15 9.15 -8.82
CA ILE A 56 -6.59 9.82 -10.03
C ILE A 56 -7.60 10.90 -9.64
N THR A 57 -7.13 12.15 -9.69
CA THR A 57 -8.01 13.31 -9.53
C THR A 57 -8.59 13.72 -10.89
N ASN A 58 -9.84 13.35 -11.15
CA ASN A 58 -10.55 13.84 -12.34
C ASN A 58 -11.07 15.26 -12.09
N PHE A 59 -10.34 16.26 -12.56
CA PHE A 59 -10.82 17.64 -12.62
C PHE A 59 -11.82 17.79 -13.77
N THR A 60 -13.09 17.49 -13.52
CA THR A 60 -14.18 18.04 -14.33
C THR A 60 -14.70 19.29 -13.64
N VAL A 61 -15.01 20.33 -14.42
CA VAL A 61 -15.35 21.71 -13.99
C VAL A 61 -16.43 21.81 -12.89
N PHE A 62 -17.15 20.72 -12.59
CA PHE A 62 -18.26 20.68 -11.63
C PHE A 62 -18.20 19.56 -10.59
N SER A 63 -17.12 18.76 -10.49
CA SER A 63 -16.96 17.82 -9.37
C SER A 63 -15.52 17.39 -9.14
N THR A 64 -15.04 17.50 -7.91
CA THR A 64 -13.85 16.80 -7.42
C THR A 64 -14.26 15.38 -7.03
N ARG A 65 -14.21 14.46 -7.99
CA ARG A 65 -14.37 13.03 -7.68
C ARG A 65 -13.01 12.37 -7.68
N ARG A 66 -12.58 11.98 -6.50
CA ARG A 66 -11.37 11.20 -6.28
C ARG A 66 -11.62 9.74 -6.64
N PHE A 67 -10.72 9.16 -7.42
CA PHE A 67 -10.70 7.74 -7.74
C PHE A 67 -9.29 7.22 -7.52
N PHE A 68 -9.18 5.93 -7.21
CA PHE A 68 -7.91 5.25 -7.05
C PHE A 68 -7.83 4.18 -8.12
N ARG A 69 -6.75 4.17 -8.88
CA ARG A 69 -6.40 3.04 -9.72
C ARG A 69 -5.42 2.18 -8.94
N CYS A 70 -5.83 0.95 -8.67
CA CYS A 70 -5.08 0.00 -7.89
C CYS A 70 -4.60 -1.13 -8.80
N GLU A 71 -3.30 -1.43 -8.73
CA GLU A 71 -2.65 -2.57 -9.36
C GLU A 71 -2.03 -3.41 -8.23
N VAL A 72 -2.54 -4.61 -7.99
CA VAL A 72 -2.11 -5.48 -6.89
C VAL A 72 -1.64 -6.81 -7.44
N TYR A 73 -0.43 -7.22 -7.07
CA TYR A 73 0.10 -8.54 -7.39
C TYR A 73 -0.15 -9.49 -6.22
N PHE A 74 -0.50 -10.74 -6.50
CA PHE A 74 -0.79 -11.72 -5.45
C PHE A 74 -0.57 -13.15 -5.91
N VAL A 75 -0.46 -14.07 -4.95
CA VAL A 75 -0.31 -15.51 -5.22
C VAL A 75 -1.62 -16.25 -5.04
N ALA A 76 -1.94 -17.13 -5.99
CA ALA A 76 -3.08 -18.03 -5.86
C ALA A 76 -2.77 -19.42 -6.43
N GLU A 77 -3.52 -20.42 -5.95
CA GLU A 77 -3.48 -21.77 -6.49
C GLU A 77 -4.01 -21.82 -7.92
N CYS A 78 -3.39 -22.70 -8.71
CA CYS A 78 -3.67 -22.90 -10.11
C CYS A 78 -4.05 -24.36 -10.35
N GLU A 79 -5.28 -24.60 -10.82
CA GLU A 79 -5.68 -25.91 -11.33
C GLU A 79 -5.53 -25.98 -12.84
N LYS A 80 -4.91 -27.06 -13.33
CA LYS A 80 -4.78 -27.34 -14.76
C LYS A 80 -6.10 -27.96 -15.25
N ILE A 81 -6.78 -27.28 -16.17
CA ILE A 81 -8.14 -27.68 -16.56
C ILE A 81 -8.14 -28.78 -17.64
N ASP A 82 -7.11 -28.91 -18.51
CA ASP A 82 -6.97 -30.09 -19.39
C ASP A 82 -5.57 -30.23 -20.02
N GLU A 83 -5.16 -31.47 -20.35
CA GLU A 83 -3.85 -31.79 -20.97
C GLU A 83 -3.83 -31.63 -22.50
N ASP A 84 -4.98 -31.52 -23.17
CA ASP A 84 -5.08 -31.62 -24.63
C ASP A 84 -5.36 -30.29 -25.38
N GLU A 85 -5.74 -29.19 -24.70
CA GLU A 85 -6.08 -27.90 -25.36
C GLU A 85 -5.25 -26.68 -24.88
N GLY A 86 -4.15 -26.91 -24.17
CA GLY A 86 -3.35 -25.85 -23.56
C GLY A 86 -3.80 -25.56 -22.14
N GLU A 87 -2.84 -25.25 -21.26
CA GLU A 87 -3.06 -25.12 -19.83
C GLU A 87 -3.99 -23.92 -19.54
N THR A 88 -5.30 -24.16 -19.49
CA THR A 88 -6.23 -23.19 -18.90
C THR A 88 -6.13 -23.38 -17.41
N ILE A 89 -5.79 -22.31 -16.69
CA ILE A 89 -5.54 -22.32 -15.26
C ILE A 89 -6.65 -21.55 -14.57
N GLU A 90 -7.45 -22.26 -13.78
CA GLU A 90 -8.49 -21.65 -12.96
C GLU A 90 -7.88 -21.14 -11.65
N ASN A 91 -8.16 -19.87 -11.35
CA ASN A 91 -7.73 -19.19 -10.13
C ASN A 91 -8.66 -19.60 -8.97
N LEU A 92 -8.12 -20.28 -7.97
CA LEU A 92 -8.84 -20.59 -6.74
C LEU A 92 -8.62 -19.46 -5.71
N ILE A 93 -9.40 -18.38 -5.81
CA ILE A 93 -9.40 -17.31 -4.79
C ILE A 93 -10.16 -17.81 -3.55
N ASN A 94 -9.50 -18.61 -2.72
CA ASN A 94 -10.09 -19.15 -1.50
C ASN A 94 -9.67 -18.31 -0.27
N GLY A 95 -10.44 -17.25 0.02
CA GLY A 95 -10.56 -16.66 1.37
C GLY A 95 -9.30 -16.04 1.99
N ASP A 96 -9.47 -15.49 3.21
CA ASP A 96 -8.41 -14.84 4.01
C ASP A 96 -7.13 -15.68 4.03
N GLY A 97 -6.02 -15.11 3.55
CA GLY A 97 -4.70 -15.79 3.54
C GLY A 97 -3.91 -15.69 2.24
N ILE A 98 -4.46 -15.07 1.20
CA ILE A 98 -3.69 -14.75 -0.01
C ILE A 98 -2.62 -13.70 0.31
N GLU A 99 -1.38 -14.03 0.00
CA GLU A 99 -0.24 -13.12 0.10
C GLU A 99 -0.22 -12.17 -1.10
N THR A 100 -0.19 -10.87 -0.80
CA THR A 100 -0.08 -9.78 -1.78
C THR A 100 1.35 -9.24 -1.80
N ALA A 101 1.79 -8.78 -2.97
CA ALA A 101 3.00 -7.99 -3.05
C ALA A 101 2.81 -6.69 -2.25
N PRO A 102 3.83 -6.23 -1.49
CA PRO A 102 3.72 -5.03 -0.69
C PRO A 102 3.47 -3.80 -1.58
N LEU A 103 2.76 -2.81 -1.05
CA LEU A 103 2.71 -1.48 -1.65
C LEU A 103 4.10 -0.85 -1.55
N GLU A 104 4.58 -0.25 -2.64
CA GLU A 104 5.81 0.54 -2.60
C GLU A 104 5.61 1.79 -1.72
N ARG A 105 6.57 2.05 -0.83
CA ARG A 105 6.53 3.16 0.14
C ARG A 105 7.77 4.01 -0.04
N GLU A 106 7.56 5.31 -0.18
CA GLU A 106 8.62 6.32 -0.20
C GLU A 106 8.76 7.00 1.16
N ILE A 107 7.73 6.95 1.99
CA ILE A 107 7.77 7.50 3.35
C ILE A 107 8.36 6.53 4.38
N SER A 108 9.01 7.10 5.39
CA SER A 108 9.51 6.35 6.56
C SER A 108 9.23 7.11 7.85
N LEU A 109 8.94 6.38 8.92
CA LEU A 109 8.61 6.94 10.23
C LEU A 109 9.63 6.49 11.27
N SER A 110 10.16 7.44 12.03
CA SER A 110 11.15 7.16 13.08
C SER A 110 10.86 7.99 14.35
N LEU A 111 11.35 7.52 15.49
CA LEU A 111 11.28 8.26 16.75
C LEU A 111 12.20 9.49 16.67
N ALA A 112 11.72 10.63 17.19
CA ALA A 112 12.50 11.87 17.23
C ALA A 112 12.31 12.62 18.56
N GLU A 113 13.32 13.40 18.94
CA GLU A 113 13.23 14.41 19.99
C GLU A 113 13.62 15.75 19.35
N PHE A 114 12.75 16.75 19.47
CA PHE A 114 12.93 18.06 18.83
C PHE A 114 12.45 19.18 19.76
N LYS A 115 12.84 20.42 19.48
CA LYS A 115 12.48 21.59 20.29
C LYS A 115 11.65 22.58 19.50
N VAL A 116 10.61 23.11 20.13
CA VAL A 116 9.75 24.19 19.60
C VAL A 116 9.47 25.17 20.73
N ASP A 117 9.74 26.46 20.51
CA ASP A 117 9.54 27.53 21.51
C ASP A 117 10.20 27.21 22.87
N GLY A 118 11.40 26.63 22.84
CA GLY A 118 12.18 26.22 24.02
C GLY A 118 11.66 24.97 24.72
N LYS A 119 10.65 24.28 24.18
CA LYS A 119 10.10 23.05 24.76
C LYS A 119 10.59 21.82 24.00
N THR A 120 11.18 20.87 24.72
CA THR A 120 11.53 19.56 24.17
C THR A 120 10.29 18.68 24.04
N ILE A 121 10.04 18.20 22.82
CA ILE A 121 8.96 17.30 22.45
C ILE A 121 9.58 15.95 22.08
N LYS A 122 9.00 14.88 22.62
CA LYS A 122 9.29 13.50 22.20
C LYS A 122 8.20 13.05 21.26
N GLY A 123 8.54 12.82 20.01
CA GLY A 123 7.58 12.56 18.95
C GLY A 123 8.18 11.72 17.85
N SER A 124 7.81 12.02 16.61
CA SER A 124 8.25 11.27 15.44
C SER A 124 8.76 12.20 14.35
N LYS A 125 9.64 11.66 13.50
CA LYS A 125 10.06 12.26 12.23
C LYS A 125 9.57 11.37 11.10
N LEU A 126 8.78 11.97 10.20
CA LEU A 126 8.33 11.37 8.95
C LEU A 126 9.22 11.90 7.82
N GLU A 127 9.93 11.01 7.14
CA GLU A 127 10.77 11.32 5.97
C GLU A 127 10.12 10.77 4.70
N GLY A 128 10.56 11.24 3.52
CA GLY A 128 10.04 10.82 2.22
C GLY A 128 8.88 11.66 1.68
N SER A 129 8.30 12.54 2.50
CA SER A 129 7.56 13.71 2.01
C SER A 129 8.53 14.74 1.41
N TYR A 130 8.02 15.66 0.57
CA TYR A 130 8.80 16.75 -0.05
C TYR A 130 9.80 17.40 0.93
N GLU A 131 9.38 17.58 2.19
CA GLU A 131 10.24 17.95 3.32
C GLU A 131 9.92 17.05 4.53
N PRO A 132 10.87 16.81 5.44
CA PRO A 132 10.60 16.06 6.68
C PRO A 132 9.53 16.73 7.54
N ILE A 133 8.67 15.92 8.15
CA ILE A 133 7.61 16.38 9.04
C ILE A 133 7.89 15.87 10.44
N TYR A 134 7.87 16.77 11.42
CA TYR A 134 8.01 16.46 12.84
C TYR A 134 6.62 16.41 13.48
N ILE A 135 6.35 15.36 14.25
CA ILE A 135 5.00 15.08 14.75
C ILE A 135 5.09 14.93 16.27
N ALA A 136 4.25 15.63 17.03
CA ALA A 136 4.25 15.60 18.50
C ALA A 136 3.62 14.33 19.10
N THR A 137 3.67 13.23 18.34
CA THR A 137 3.04 11.94 18.64
C THR A 137 4.06 10.83 18.37
N THR A 138 4.03 9.74 19.14
CA THR A 138 5.01 8.65 19.02
C THR A 138 4.75 7.74 17.81
N PRO A 139 5.75 7.01 17.29
CA PRO A 139 5.56 6.17 16.11
C PRO A 139 4.53 5.05 16.30
N ASP A 140 4.36 4.55 17.54
CA ASP A 140 3.41 3.47 17.86
C ASP A 140 1.96 3.94 17.69
N ASP A 141 1.66 5.16 18.12
CA ASP A 141 0.32 5.74 18.01
C ASP A 141 -0.02 6.10 16.55
N LEU A 142 1.00 6.46 15.75
CA LEU A 142 0.86 6.82 14.34
C LEU A 142 0.62 5.62 13.42
N GLN A 143 0.83 4.39 13.88
CA GLN A 143 0.60 3.17 13.07
C GLN A 143 -0.83 3.09 12.52
N CYS A 144 -1.81 3.69 13.21
CA CYS A 144 -3.20 3.70 12.77
C CYS A 144 -3.42 4.43 11.43
N TYR A 145 -2.52 5.34 11.05
CA TYR A 145 -2.56 6.03 9.76
C TYR A 145 -1.94 5.18 8.62
N PHE A 146 -1.03 4.25 8.94
CA PHE A 146 -0.28 3.45 7.97
C PHE A 146 -1.07 2.22 7.49
N LYS A 147 -2.17 2.49 6.79
CA LYS A 147 -2.98 1.44 6.17
C LYS A 147 -2.29 0.88 4.94
N GLU A 148 -2.22 -0.44 4.84
CA GLU A 148 -1.51 -1.18 3.80
C GLU A 148 -1.83 -0.68 2.39
N ALA A 149 -3.12 -0.46 2.10
CA ALA A 149 -3.64 -0.05 0.81
C ALA A 149 -3.73 1.48 0.59
N TYR A 150 -3.26 2.32 1.51
CA TYR A 150 -3.35 3.79 1.36
C TYR A 150 -2.05 4.34 0.76
N PRO A 151 -2.08 5.21 -0.26
CA PRO A 151 -0.88 5.84 -0.79
C PRO A 151 -0.26 6.81 0.23
N ASP A 152 1.04 7.06 0.08
CA ASP A 152 1.81 7.88 1.03
C ASP A 152 1.27 9.31 1.19
N GLU A 153 0.82 9.94 0.09
CA GLU A 153 0.18 11.27 0.12
C GLU A 153 -1.02 11.31 1.08
N ASP A 154 -1.83 10.24 1.10
CA ASP A 154 -2.99 10.18 1.98
C ASP A 154 -2.63 9.95 3.43
N ILE A 155 -1.58 9.17 3.68
CA ILE A 155 -1.07 8.98 5.05
C ILE A 155 -0.58 10.33 5.58
N VAL A 156 0.26 11.03 4.82
CA VAL A 156 0.79 12.35 5.17
C VAL A 156 -0.35 13.36 5.39
N TYR A 157 -1.32 13.41 4.47
CA TYR A 157 -2.46 14.30 4.58
C TYR A 157 -3.30 14.02 5.82
N ASN A 158 -3.57 12.75 6.13
CA ASN A 158 -4.34 12.40 7.33
C ASN A 158 -3.59 12.74 8.61
N ILE A 159 -2.28 12.49 8.70
CA ILE A 159 -1.46 12.86 9.86
C ILE A 159 -1.53 14.38 10.10
N ARG A 160 -1.26 15.20 9.07
CA ARG A 160 -1.28 16.67 9.20
C ARG A 160 -2.63 17.26 9.63
N ASN A 161 -3.74 16.56 9.37
CA ASN A 161 -5.07 17.03 9.74
C ASN A 161 -5.50 16.64 11.16
N ASN A 162 -4.84 15.66 11.77
CA ASN A 162 -5.29 15.07 13.04
C ASN A 162 -4.25 15.17 14.16
N GLU A 163 -2.97 15.30 13.82
CA GLU A 163 -1.87 15.39 14.77
C GLU A 163 -1.26 16.80 14.79
N GLU A 164 -0.59 17.15 15.90
CA GLU A 164 0.22 18.36 15.95
C GLU A 164 1.54 18.11 15.20
N THR A 165 1.79 18.89 14.15
CA THR A 165 2.95 18.73 13.27
C THR A 165 3.73 20.03 13.11
N TYR A 166 5.02 19.91 12.88
CA TYR A 166 5.94 21.01 12.62
C TYR A 166 6.81 20.71 11.39
N ASP A 167 7.09 21.73 10.61
CA ASP A 167 8.09 21.68 9.55
C ASP A 167 9.49 21.96 10.15
N GLU A 168 10.56 21.52 9.48
CA GLU A 168 11.94 21.62 10.00
C GLU A 168 12.35 23.06 10.37
N TYR A 169 11.87 24.06 9.63
CA TYR A 169 12.19 25.48 9.87
C TYR A 169 11.48 26.08 11.11
N GLU A 170 10.52 25.37 11.68
CA GLU A 170 9.82 25.78 12.91
C GLU A 170 10.52 25.28 14.18
N LEU A 171 11.53 24.43 14.03
CA LEU A 171 12.29 23.87 15.14
C LEU A 171 13.35 24.86 15.64
N ASP A 172 13.58 24.85 16.95
CA ASP A 172 14.70 25.58 17.54
C ASP A 172 16.02 24.94 17.08
N GLU A 173 17.02 25.76 16.76
CA GLU A 173 18.37 25.28 16.45
C GLU A 173 18.94 24.49 17.65
N GLU A 174 19.62 23.36 17.37
CA GLU A 174 20.37 22.64 18.40
C GLU A 174 21.54 23.52 18.88
N GLU A 175 21.49 24.00 20.14
CA GLU A 175 22.62 24.66 20.83
C GLU A 175 23.82 23.74 21.06
#